data_AF-A0A0F7TLT4-F1
#
_entry.id   AF-A0A0F7TLT4-F1
#
_cell.length_a   1.000
_cell.length_b   1.000
_cell.length_c   1.000
_cell.angle_alpha   90.00
_cell.angle_beta   90.00
_cell.angle_gamma   90.00
#
_symmetry.space_group_name_H-M   'P 1'
#
loop_
_entity.id
_entity.type
_entity.pdbx_description
1 polymer ?
#
loop_
_entity_poly.entity_id
_entity_poly.type
_entity_poly.pdbx_seq_one_letter_code
_entity_poly.pdbx_strand_id
1 'polypeptide(L)'
;MPTCDQTGTGKIQSNPWTGISTPVFVHLAQAGALGRQRSIIRKLAVSHSNTGIHETLLEQLLVQARGVEDALLSYQVPSIDRIEDTGDALTPTSHLQKMAQVYKLTALLEIYRVFPELLQKPSSDEVDVFQSISFRSRILAMAIGILTTISTIPETSGVNVLLCPPMITAGSALQSTGPNQPEFSQGSTQGSLCSDLISIFIQNDALTRWREFVRERMNIIHNCVGLGSVTRALDVIEKTWFRADVQVFANEPDSVGEFVHWTDVMADERLETIFG
;
A
#
# COMPACT_ATOMS: atom_id res chain seq x y z
N MET A 1 -11.33 12.22 -21.49
CA MET A 1 -9.91 12.51 -21.84
C MET A 1 -9.34 11.28 -22.53
N PRO A 2 -8.48 11.42 -23.55
CA PRO A 2 -7.84 10.26 -24.15
C PRO A 2 -6.90 9.65 -23.12
N THR A 3 -7.21 8.42 -22.70
CA THR A 3 -6.32 7.60 -21.88
C THR A 3 -5.06 7.31 -22.68
N CYS A 4 -3.87 7.34 -22.06
CA CYS A 4 -2.64 6.87 -22.69
C CYS A 4 -2.86 5.41 -23.13
N ASP A 5 -3.14 5.20 -24.40
CA ASP A 5 -3.39 3.88 -24.96
C ASP A 5 -2.03 3.20 -25.15
N GLN A 6 -1.67 2.33 -24.21
CA GLN A 6 -0.38 1.63 -24.21
C GLN A 6 -0.32 0.53 -25.30
N THR A 7 -1.42 0.30 -26.02
CA THR A 7 -1.56 -0.75 -27.04
C THR A 7 -1.03 -0.36 -28.42
N GLY A 8 -0.68 0.92 -28.64
CA GLY A 8 -0.12 1.42 -29.90
C GLY A 8 1.37 1.12 -30.09
N THR A 9 1.80 0.99 -31.34
CA THR A 9 3.21 0.90 -31.77
C THR A 9 3.94 2.25 -31.76
N GLY A 10 3.23 3.36 -31.51
CA GLY A 10 3.79 4.70 -31.41
C GLY A 10 4.49 4.98 -30.07
N LYS A 11 5.29 6.05 -30.01
CA LYS A 11 5.82 6.57 -28.75
C LYS A 11 4.67 7.04 -27.86
N ILE A 12 4.76 6.73 -26.57
CA ILE A 12 3.78 7.10 -25.56
C ILE A 12 4.07 8.52 -25.10
N GLN A 13 3.15 9.43 -25.39
CA GLN A 13 3.17 10.77 -24.83
C GLN A 13 2.72 10.72 -23.37
N SER A 14 3.50 11.34 -22.48
CA SER A 14 3.19 11.39 -21.05
C SER A 14 2.01 12.33 -20.79
N ASN A 15 1.07 11.88 -19.96
CA ASN A 15 0.01 12.73 -19.46
C ASN A 15 0.57 13.71 -18.41
N PRO A 16 0.19 15.00 -18.41
CA PRO A 16 0.71 15.98 -17.44
C PRO A 16 0.42 15.67 -15.97
N TRP A 17 -0.62 14.88 -15.69
CA TRP A 17 -1.10 14.56 -14.33
C TRP A 17 -0.76 13.14 -13.89
N THR A 18 -0.81 12.17 -14.80
CA THR A 18 -0.59 10.74 -14.48
C THR A 18 0.67 10.17 -15.13
N GLY A 19 1.42 10.98 -15.89
CA GLY A 19 2.59 10.54 -16.64
C GLY A 19 2.24 9.40 -17.59
N ILE A 20 2.98 8.29 -17.48
CA ILE A 20 2.75 7.05 -18.23
C ILE A 20 1.86 6.05 -17.47
N SER A 21 1.38 6.44 -16.29
CA SER A 21 0.83 5.56 -15.26
C SER A 21 -0.69 5.61 -15.16
N THR A 22 -1.39 6.18 -16.14
CA THR A 22 -2.86 6.33 -16.12
C THR A 22 -3.60 5.02 -15.77
N PRO A 23 -3.27 3.85 -16.37
CA PRO A 23 -3.96 2.61 -16.03
C PRO A 23 -3.77 2.22 -14.55
N VAL A 24 -2.56 2.35 -14.02
CA VAL A 24 -2.25 1.99 -12.63
C VAL A 24 -2.87 2.97 -11.63
N PHE A 25 -3.04 4.26 -11.98
CA PHE A 25 -3.81 5.21 -11.17
C PHE A 25 -5.29 4.81 -11.10
N VAL A 26 -5.87 4.37 -12.23
CA VAL A 26 -7.25 3.86 -12.26
C VAL A 26 -7.40 2.64 -11.37
N HIS A 27 -6.47 1.68 -11.45
CA HIS A 27 -6.50 0.49 -10.60
C HIS A 27 -6.31 0.81 -9.11
N LEU A 28 -5.45 1.78 -8.76
CA LEU A 28 -5.33 2.24 -7.38
C LEU A 28 -6.65 2.85 -6.89
N ALA A 29 -7.31 3.67 -7.70
CA ALA A 29 -8.60 4.26 -7.36
C ALA A 29 -9.68 3.18 -7.17
N GLN A 30 -9.67 2.14 -8.02
CA GLN A 30 -10.55 0.97 -7.88
C GLN A 30 -10.28 0.21 -6.57
N ALA A 31 -9.02 -0.07 -6.23
CA ALA A 31 -8.65 -0.72 -4.97
C ALA A 31 -9.15 0.08 -3.75
N GLY A 32 -8.96 1.40 -3.75
CA GLY A 32 -9.47 2.27 -2.69
C GLY A 32 -11.01 2.31 -2.62
N ALA A 33 -11.70 2.31 -3.76
CA ALA A 33 -13.17 2.26 -3.79
C ALA A 33 -13.71 0.94 -3.22
N LEU A 34 -13.12 -0.19 -3.61
CA LEU A 34 -13.45 -1.51 -3.08
C LEU A 34 -13.19 -1.58 -1.57
N GLY A 35 -12.10 -0.97 -1.09
CA GLY A 35 -11.80 -0.86 0.35
C GLY A 35 -12.85 -0.11 1.14
N ARG A 36 -13.30 1.04 0.63
CA ARG A 36 -14.39 1.80 1.25
C ARG A 36 -15.69 1.01 1.26
N GLN A 37 -16.06 0.38 0.14
CA GLN A 37 -17.26 -0.46 0.06
C GLN A 37 -17.22 -1.61 1.06
N ARG A 38 -16.09 -2.32 1.14
CA ARG A 38 -15.90 -3.41 2.10
C ARG A 38 -15.99 -2.93 3.55
N SER A 39 -15.39 -1.79 3.89
CA SER A 39 -15.48 -1.20 5.23
C SER A 39 -16.93 -0.84 5.60
N ILE A 40 -17.69 -0.22 4.68
CA ILE A 40 -19.10 0.10 4.88
C ILE A 40 -19.93 -1.17 5.14
N ILE A 41 -19.74 -2.21 4.35
CA ILE A 41 -20.48 -3.47 4.49
C ILE A 41 -20.20 -4.13 5.85
N ARG A 42 -18.93 -4.15 6.29
CA ARG A 42 -18.56 -4.67 7.62
C ARG A 42 -19.25 -3.87 8.73
N LYS A 43 -19.24 -2.53 8.66
CA LYS A 43 -19.88 -1.67 9.66
C LYS A 43 -21.41 -1.87 9.69
N LEU A 44 -22.05 -2.09 8.54
CA LEU A 44 -23.47 -2.38 8.46
C LEU A 44 -23.83 -3.79 8.98
N ALA A 45 -22.97 -4.79 8.76
CA ALA A 45 -23.19 -6.17 9.22
C ALA A 45 -23.28 -6.27 10.75
N VAL A 46 -22.55 -5.41 11.48
CA VAL A 46 -22.62 -5.32 12.95
C VAL A 46 -24.02 -4.88 13.43
N SER A 47 -24.82 -4.23 12.58
CA SER A 47 -26.11 -3.64 12.95
C SER A 47 -27.35 -4.44 12.53
N HIS A 48 -27.27 -5.38 11.58
CA HIS A 48 -28.45 -6.03 10.96
C HIS A 48 -28.31 -7.55 10.77
N SER A 49 -29.39 -8.30 11.01
CA SER A 49 -29.46 -9.77 11.00
C SER A 49 -29.58 -10.42 9.61
N ASN A 50 -29.20 -9.74 8.52
CA ASN A 50 -29.34 -10.25 7.14
C ASN A 50 -28.04 -10.86 6.61
N THR A 51 -27.51 -11.85 7.32
CA THR A 51 -26.19 -12.47 7.09
C THR A 51 -25.97 -12.94 5.64
N GLY A 52 -26.97 -13.56 5.01
CA GLY A 52 -26.83 -14.09 3.65
C GLY A 52 -26.62 -13.02 2.56
N ILE A 53 -27.25 -11.84 2.67
CA ILE A 53 -27.07 -10.74 1.70
C ILE A 53 -25.66 -10.14 1.86
N HIS A 54 -25.18 -10.04 3.10
CA HIS A 54 -23.83 -9.53 3.39
C HIS A 54 -22.75 -10.43 2.80
N GLU A 55 -22.88 -11.75 2.95
CA GLU A 55 -21.93 -12.73 2.43
C GLU A 55 -21.83 -12.66 0.90
N THR A 56 -22.98 -12.69 0.21
CA THR A 56 -23.02 -12.55 -1.26
C THR A 56 -22.36 -11.24 -1.74
N LEU A 57 -22.56 -10.14 -1.03
CA LEU A 57 -21.97 -8.85 -1.40
C LEU A 57 -20.45 -8.85 -1.19
N LEU A 58 -19.95 -9.46 -0.11
CA LEU A 58 -18.51 -9.60 0.13
C LEU A 58 -17.85 -10.50 -0.91
N GLU A 59 -18.50 -11.59 -1.32
CA GLU A 59 -18.03 -12.46 -2.40
C GLU A 59 -17.93 -11.69 -3.73
N GLN A 60 -18.94 -10.87 -4.06
CA GLN A 60 -18.90 -10.03 -5.26
C GLN A 60 -17.73 -9.03 -5.24
N LEU A 61 -17.49 -8.39 -4.10
CA LEU A 61 -16.34 -7.49 -3.95
C LEU A 61 -15.02 -8.24 -4.08
N LEU A 62 -14.91 -9.47 -3.54
CA LEU A 62 -13.71 -10.29 -3.68
C LEU A 62 -13.45 -10.67 -5.14
N VAL A 63 -14.49 -11.00 -5.91
CA VAL A 63 -14.37 -11.27 -7.36
C VAL A 63 -13.87 -10.01 -8.10
N GLN A 64 -14.43 -8.85 -7.78
CA GLN A 64 -13.94 -7.59 -8.36
C GLN A 64 -12.49 -7.29 -7.97
N ALA A 65 -12.12 -7.56 -6.71
CA ALA A 65 -10.76 -7.37 -6.23
C ALA A 65 -9.75 -8.27 -6.96
N ARG A 66 -10.11 -9.54 -7.22
CA ARG A 66 -9.30 -10.45 -8.07
C ARG A 66 -9.11 -9.90 -9.47
N GLY A 67 -10.15 -9.35 -10.08
CA GLY A 67 -10.04 -8.72 -11.40
C GLY A 67 -9.08 -7.53 -11.43
N VAL A 68 -9.07 -6.71 -10.37
CA VAL A 68 -8.11 -5.59 -10.23
C VAL A 68 -6.70 -6.12 -10.00
N GLU A 69 -6.53 -7.15 -9.18
CA GLU A 69 -5.24 -7.82 -8.96
C GLU A 69 -4.66 -8.37 -10.27
N ASP A 70 -5.44 -9.13 -11.04
CA ASP A 70 -5.01 -9.72 -12.32
C ASP A 70 -4.59 -8.62 -13.32
N ALA A 71 -5.35 -7.52 -13.38
CA ALA A 71 -5.02 -6.37 -14.21
C ALA A 71 -3.69 -5.70 -13.76
N LEU A 72 -3.47 -5.55 -12.45
CA LEU A 72 -2.23 -5.00 -11.89
C LEU A 72 -1.04 -5.92 -12.15
N LEU A 73 -1.20 -7.23 -11.97
CA LEU A 73 -0.14 -8.21 -12.19
C LEU A 73 0.27 -8.27 -13.66
N SER A 74 -0.72 -8.24 -14.58
CA SER A 74 -0.49 -8.23 -16.03
C SER A 74 0.07 -6.90 -16.56
N TYR A 75 -0.17 -5.78 -15.87
CA TYR A 75 0.36 -4.48 -16.27
C TYR A 75 1.89 -4.46 -16.31
N GLN A 76 2.45 -4.02 -17.44
CA GLN A 76 3.89 -3.85 -17.63
C GLN A 76 4.24 -2.37 -17.77
N VAL A 77 5.24 -1.92 -17.00
CA VAL A 77 5.74 -0.55 -17.11
C VAL A 77 6.38 -0.39 -18.50
N PRO A 78 6.00 0.63 -19.30
CA PRO A 78 6.60 0.84 -20.61
C PRO A 78 8.12 1.06 -20.53
N SER A 79 8.88 0.50 -21.47
CA SER A 79 10.33 0.75 -21.60
C SER A 79 10.62 2.22 -21.92
N ILE A 80 11.81 2.71 -21.54
CA ILE A 80 12.27 4.09 -21.78
C ILE A 80 12.16 4.43 -23.28
N ASP A 81 12.53 3.50 -24.14
CA ASP A 81 12.55 3.69 -25.60
C ASP A 81 11.15 3.93 -26.20
N ARG A 82 10.11 3.50 -25.48
CA ARG A 82 8.70 3.66 -25.89
C ARG A 82 8.08 4.94 -25.34
N ILE A 83 8.77 5.69 -24.50
CA ILE A 83 8.25 6.90 -23.87
C ILE A 83 8.90 8.11 -24.56
N GLU A 84 8.08 9.08 -24.94
CA GLU A 84 8.59 10.32 -25.50
C GLU A 84 9.39 11.10 -24.44
N ASP A 85 10.41 11.83 -24.88
CA ASP A 85 11.17 12.68 -23.96
C ASP A 85 10.23 13.73 -23.35
N THR A 86 10.26 13.82 -22.02
CA THR A 86 9.47 14.76 -21.25
C THR A 86 9.84 16.21 -21.51
N GLY A 87 11.08 16.48 -21.97
CA GLY A 87 11.61 17.84 -22.14
C GLY A 87 11.84 18.58 -20.81
N ASP A 88 11.65 17.93 -19.66
CA ASP A 88 11.87 18.48 -18.32
C ASP A 88 13.03 17.75 -17.63
N ALA A 89 14.08 18.50 -17.33
CA ALA A 89 15.27 17.97 -16.65
C ALA A 89 14.97 17.48 -15.22
N LEU A 90 13.91 18.00 -14.58
CA LEU A 90 13.49 17.56 -13.24
C LEU A 90 12.58 16.34 -13.28
N THR A 91 12.02 15.99 -14.44
CA THR A 91 11.09 14.87 -14.62
C THR A 91 11.52 13.95 -15.76
N PRO A 92 12.77 13.43 -15.77
CA PRO A 92 13.20 12.50 -16.81
C PRO A 92 12.31 11.26 -16.86
N THR A 93 12.26 10.62 -18.03
CA THR A 93 11.50 9.39 -18.29
C THR A 93 11.76 8.27 -17.28
N SER A 94 12.99 8.16 -16.75
CA SER A 94 13.33 7.19 -15.71
C SER A 94 12.58 7.42 -14.40
N HIS A 95 12.28 8.67 -14.04
CA HIS A 95 11.47 9.01 -12.86
C HIS A 95 10.01 8.60 -13.09
N LEU A 96 9.48 8.78 -14.31
CA LEU A 96 8.12 8.34 -14.66
C LEU A 96 7.97 6.82 -14.61
N GLN A 97 8.99 6.06 -15.02
CA GLN A 97 8.99 4.59 -14.89
C GLN A 97 9.00 4.14 -13.43
N LYS A 98 9.85 4.74 -12.59
CA LYS A 98 9.88 4.46 -11.16
C LYS A 98 8.53 4.79 -10.51
N MET A 99 7.93 5.93 -10.86
CA MET A 99 6.60 6.30 -10.41
C MET A 99 5.56 5.26 -10.83
N ALA A 100 5.56 4.80 -12.08
CA ALA A 100 4.65 3.75 -12.55
C ALA A 100 4.78 2.45 -11.76
N GLN A 101 6.02 2.04 -11.46
CA GLN A 101 6.29 0.86 -10.64
C GLN A 101 5.80 1.05 -9.20
N VAL A 102 6.05 2.22 -8.61
CA VAL A 102 5.58 2.59 -7.27
C VAL A 102 4.05 2.50 -7.21
N TYR A 103 3.35 3.07 -8.19
CA TYR A 103 1.88 3.04 -8.23
C TYR A 103 1.32 1.62 -8.43
N LYS A 104 1.94 0.79 -9.28
CA LYS A 104 1.59 -0.63 -9.41
C LYS A 104 1.68 -1.35 -8.06
N LEU A 105 2.80 -1.21 -7.38
CA LEU A 105 3.04 -1.86 -6.09
C LEU A 105 2.14 -1.30 -4.99
N THR A 106 1.86 0.00 -5.01
CA THR A 106 0.95 0.66 -4.07
C THR A 106 -0.48 0.13 -4.21
N ALA A 107 -0.98 -0.02 -5.44
CA ALA A 107 -2.30 -0.57 -5.68
C ALA A 107 -2.42 -2.03 -5.21
N LEU A 108 -1.38 -2.84 -5.44
CA LEU A 108 -1.31 -4.21 -4.91
C LEU A 108 -1.24 -4.22 -3.38
N LEU A 109 -0.46 -3.34 -2.76
CA LEU A 109 -0.39 -3.24 -1.31
C LEU A 109 -1.76 -2.87 -0.71
N GLU A 110 -2.45 -1.87 -1.29
CA GLU A 110 -3.78 -1.45 -0.83
C GLU A 110 -4.78 -2.61 -0.96
N ILE A 111 -4.82 -3.29 -2.11
CA ILE A 111 -5.79 -4.37 -2.32
C ILE A 111 -5.53 -5.55 -1.38
N TYR A 112 -4.28 -5.90 -1.11
CA TYR A 112 -3.95 -7.00 -0.18
C TYR A 112 -4.23 -6.67 1.28
N ARG A 113 -4.11 -5.40 1.68
CA ARG A 113 -4.50 -4.96 3.03
C ARG A 113 -6.01 -5.03 3.23
N VAL A 114 -6.78 -4.71 2.19
CA VAL A 114 -8.25 -4.72 2.24
C VAL A 114 -8.82 -6.13 2.06
N PHE A 115 -8.22 -6.92 1.17
CA PHE A 115 -8.63 -8.28 0.79
C PHE A 115 -7.49 -9.27 1.08
N PRO A 116 -7.25 -9.62 2.35
CA PRO A 116 -6.20 -10.57 2.72
C PRO A 116 -6.41 -11.96 2.09
N GLU A 117 -7.64 -12.29 1.70
CA GLU A 117 -8.00 -13.55 1.02
C GLU A 117 -7.28 -13.74 -0.30
N LEU A 118 -6.77 -12.67 -0.92
CA LEU A 118 -5.99 -12.76 -2.15
C LEU A 118 -4.58 -13.34 -1.90
N LEU A 119 -4.02 -13.12 -0.70
CA LEU A 119 -2.69 -13.64 -0.32
C LEU A 119 -2.73 -14.97 0.43
N GLN A 120 -3.90 -15.35 0.94
CA GLN A 120 -4.12 -16.61 1.66
C GLN A 120 -4.52 -17.70 0.66
N LYS A 121 -3.82 -18.84 0.69
CA LYS A 121 -4.29 -20.02 -0.05
C LYS A 121 -5.48 -20.62 0.73
N PRO A 122 -6.51 -21.14 0.04
CA PRO A 122 -7.58 -21.89 0.70
C PRO A 122 -6.98 -23.21 1.22
N SER A 123 -6.51 -23.22 2.45
CA SER A 123 -6.10 -24.43 3.17
C SER A 123 -6.88 -24.52 4.47
N SER A 124 -7.66 -25.60 4.58
CA SER A 124 -8.38 -26.16 5.74
C SER A 124 -8.35 -25.34 7.04
N ASP A 125 -9.51 -24.74 7.36
CA ASP A 125 -10.19 -24.44 8.64
C ASP A 125 -9.45 -24.19 9.97
N GLU A 126 -8.12 -24.20 10.02
CA GLU A 126 -7.33 -23.74 11.15
C GLU A 126 -6.55 -22.49 10.71
N VAL A 127 -7.10 -21.31 11.03
CA VAL A 127 -6.44 -20.02 10.84
C VAL A 127 -5.23 -19.96 11.77
N ASP A 128 -4.10 -20.41 11.25
CA ASP A 128 -2.85 -20.55 11.99
C ASP A 128 -2.22 -19.16 12.26
N VAL A 129 -1.81 -18.90 13.50
CA VAL A 129 -1.08 -17.69 13.92
C VAL A 129 0.13 -17.45 13.01
N PHE A 130 0.79 -18.51 12.54
CA PHE A 130 1.89 -18.40 11.57
C PHE A 130 1.47 -17.79 10.22
N GLN A 131 0.24 -18.01 9.74
CA GLN A 131 -0.26 -17.38 8.52
C GLN A 131 -0.48 -15.87 8.70
N SER A 132 -0.94 -15.45 9.89
CA SER A 132 -1.12 -14.02 10.21
C SER A 132 0.22 -13.28 10.29
N ILE A 133 1.24 -13.90 10.91
CA ILE A 133 2.61 -13.37 10.98
C ILE A 133 3.20 -13.31 9.57
N SER A 134 3.03 -14.38 8.77
CA SER A 134 3.46 -14.42 7.38
C SER A 134 2.80 -13.35 6.51
N PHE A 135 1.52 -13.04 6.75
CA PHE A 135 0.81 -11.97 6.05
C PHE A 135 1.37 -10.60 6.44
N ARG A 136 1.51 -10.30 7.74
CA ARG A 136 2.07 -9.03 8.22
C ARG A 136 3.47 -8.79 7.67
N SER A 137 4.33 -9.80 7.68
CA SER A 137 5.68 -9.71 7.12
C SER A 137 5.68 -9.43 5.63
N ARG A 138 4.74 -10.02 4.86
CA ARG A 138 4.59 -9.73 3.43
C ARG A 138 4.14 -8.29 3.15
N ILE A 139 3.15 -7.80 3.90
CA ILE A 139 2.67 -6.41 3.80
C ILE A 139 3.79 -5.42 4.11
N LEU A 140 4.55 -5.66 5.18
CA LEU A 140 5.71 -4.83 5.55
C LEU A 140 6.81 -4.87 4.49
N ALA A 141 7.15 -6.05 3.97
CA ALA A 141 8.15 -6.19 2.91
C ALA A 141 7.73 -5.43 1.63
N MET A 142 6.45 -5.48 1.25
CA MET A 142 5.93 -4.70 0.13
C MET A 142 6.01 -3.19 0.38
N ALA A 143 5.61 -2.73 1.57
CA ALA A 143 5.70 -1.32 1.97
C ALA A 143 7.16 -0.82 1.92
N ILE A 144 8.10 -1.58 2.48
CA ILE A 144 9.53 -1.26 2.43
C ILE A 144 10.03 -1.25 0.98
N GLY A 145 9.62 -2.20 0.14
CA GLY A 145 9.98 -2.23 -1.28
C GLY A 145 9.50 -0.99 -2.05
N ILE A 146 8.28 -0.52 -1.77
CA ILE A 146 7.73 0.73 -2.32
C ILE A 146 8.59 1.92 -1.88
N LEU A 147 8.82 2.06 -0.57
CA LEU A 147 9.60 3.18 -0.02
C LEU A 147 11.07 3.15 -0.48
N THR A 148 11.63 1.97 -0.66
CA THR A 148 12.97 1.77 -1.27
C THR A 148 13.00 2.25 -2.71
N THR A 149 11.94 1.99 -3.48
CA THR A 149 11.87 2.50 -4.86
C THR A 149 11.77 4.03 -4.86
N ILE A 150 10.94 4.59 -3.97
CA ILE A 150 10.77 6.04 -3.80
C ILE A 150 12.08 6.73 -3.38
N SER A 151 12.85 6.11 -2.49
CA SER A 151 14.12 6.71 -2.01
C SER A 151 15.17 6.86 -3.11
N THR A 152 15.05 6.10 -4.21
CA THR A 152 15.91 6.27 -5.39
C THR A 152 15.50 7.44 -6.30
N ILE A 153 14.36 8.10 -6.04
CA ILE A 153 13.89 9.27 -6.78
C ILE A 153 14.46 10.52 -6.08
N PRO A 154 15.17 11.42 -6.79
CA PRO A 154 15.67 12.66 -6.21
C PRO A 154 14.56 13.51 -5.60
N GLU A 155 14.85 14.22 -4.52
CA GLU A 155 13.90 15.13 -3.85
C GLU A 155 13.50 16.33 -4.73
N THR A 156 14.36 16.71 -5.66
CA THR A 156 14.11 17.76 -6.66
C THR A 156 13.25 17.29 -7.84
N SER A 157 12.90 16.01 -7.89
CA SER A 157 12.14 15.44 -9.00
C SER A 157 10.70 15.96 -9.05
N GLY A 158 10.22 16.30 -10.24
CA GLY A 158 8.84 16.75 -10.44
C GLY A 158 7.80 15.68 -10.09
N VAL A 159 8.14 14.39 -10.12
CA VAL A 159 7.18 13.33 -9.75
C VAL A 159 6.85 13.30 -8.26
N ASN A 160 7.61 13.97 -7.40
CA ASN A 160 7.41 13.91 -5.95
C ASN A 160 6.02 14.39 -5.50
N VAL A 161 5.45 15.36 -6.22
CA VAL A 161 4.08 15.87 -5.94
C VAL A 161 3.02 14.79 -6.13
N LEU A 162 3.32 13.75 -6.92
CA LEU A 162 2.44 12.61 -7.17
C LEU A 162 2.74 11.43 -6.23
N LEU A 163 3.69 11.52 -5.30
CA LEU A 163 4.02 10.39 -4.42
C LEU A 163 3.22 10.38 -3.11
N CYS A 164 2.37 11.39 -2.84
CA CYS A 164 1.56 11.42 -1.62
C CYS A 164 0.72 10.14 -1.40
N PRO A 165 -0.09 9.65 -2.37
CA PRO A 165 -0.87 8.43 -2.14
C PRO A 165 -0.01 7.19 -1.85
N PRO A 166 1.06 6.90 -2.63
CA PRO A 166 2.03 5.86 -2.27
C PRO A 166 2.63 6.00 -0.86
N MET A 167 2.97 7.21 -0.45
CA MET A 167 3.53 7.48 0.88
C MET A 167 2.51 7.21 2.00
N ILE A 168 1.23 7.54 1.80
CA ILE A 168 0.16 7.25 2.76
C ILE A 168 -0.04 5.73 2.87
N THR A 169 -0.24 5.05 1.74
CA THR A 169 -0.53 3.60 1.73
C THR A 169 0.64 2.78 2.27
N ALA A 170 1.87 3.04 1.80
CA ALA A 170 3.05 2.30 2.26
C ALA A 170 3.51 2.74 3.66
N GLY A 171 3.51 4.05 3.95
CA GLY A 171 3.90 4.59 5.24
C GLY A 171 2.98 4.10 6.37
N SER A 172 1.67 4.13 6.17
CA SER A 172 0.70 3.63 7.16
C SER A 172 0.78 2.12 7.39
N ALA A 173 1.36 1.36 6.47
CA ALA A 173 1.58 -0.08 6.62
C ALA A 173 2.79 -0.41 7.53
N LEU A 174 3.65 0.57 7.86
CA LEU A 174 4.79 0.42 8.77
C LEU A 174 4.34 0.30 10.24
N GLN A 175 3.67 -0.79 10.57
CA GLN A 175 3.15 -1.09 11.90
C GLN A 175 4.03 -2.15 12.57
N SER A 176 4.28 -1.99 13.88
CA SER A 176 5.09 -2.94 14.62
C SER A 176 4.38 -4.31 14.65
N THR A 177 5.11 -5.35 14.26
CA THR A 177 4.80 -6.71 14.67
C THR A 177 5.33 -6.82 16.10
N GLY A 178 4.47 -7.13 17.07
CA GLY A 178 4.81 -7.14 18.50
C GLY A 178 6.07 -7.95 18.85
N PRO A 179 6.50 -7.96 20.13
CA PRO A 179 7.80 -8.49 20.51
C PRO A 179 7.94 -9.93 19.99
N ASN A 180 8.77 -10.08 18.96
CA ASN A 180 9.27 -11.35 18.52
C ASN A 180 9.87 -11.98 19.78
N GLN A 181 9.23 -12.98 20.37
CA GLN A 181 10.05 -13.98 21.04
C GLN A 181 10.87 -14.60 19.92
N PRO A 182 12.21 -14.47 19.94
CA PRO A 182 13.02 -15.29 19.07
C PRO A 182 12.89 -16.69 19.63
N GLU A 183 11.82 -17.42 19.25
CA GLU A 183 11.88 -18.86 19.29
C GLU A 183 12.93 -19.24 18.26
N PHE A 184 14.18 -19.32 18.73
CA PHE A 184 15.18 -20.20 18.17
C PHE A 184 14.64 -21.63 18.31
N SER A 185 13.64 -21.96 17.50
CA SER A 185 13.25 -23.33 17.20
C SER A 185 14.34 -23.89 16.30
N GLN A 186 15.41 -24.36 16.94
CA GLN A 186 16.37 -25.29 16.37
C GLN A 186 15.58 -26.51 15.88
N GLY A 187 15.19 -26.52 14.61
CA GLY A 187 14.45 -27.67 14.10
C GLY A 187 13.61 -27.47 12.84
N SER A 188 14.01 -26.65 11.88
CA SER A 188 13.58 -26.91 10.50
C SER A 188 14.62 -26.38 9.52
N THR A 189 15.23 -27.29 8.77
CA THR A 189 16.11 -27.01 7.62
C THR A 189 15.31 -26.54 6.41
N GLN A 190 14.27 -25.71 6.64
CA GLN A 190 13.38 -25.23 5.59
C GLN A 190 12.84 -23.80 5.83
N GLY A 191 13.55 -22.99 6.62
CA GLY A 191 13.47 -21.54 6.50
C GLY A 191 14.11 -21.11 5.19
N SER A 192 13.31 -20.72 4.20
CA SER A 192 13.83 -20.16 2.94
C SER A 192 14.68 -18.92 3.25
N LEU A 193 15.86 -18.78 2.62
CA LEU A 193 16.73 -17.59 2.69
C LEU A 193 15.92 -16.27 2.56
N CYS A 194 14.83 -16.30 1.81
CA CYS A 194 13.89 -15.20 1.64
C CYS A 194 13.24 -14.76 2.97
N SER A 195 12.84 -15.70 3.82
CA SER A 195 12.25 -15.43 5.14
C SER A 195 13.24 -14.76 6.09
N ASP A 196 14.50 -15.20 6.07
CA ASP A 196 15.57 -14.61 6.89
C ASP A 196 15.88 -13.18 6.44
N LEU A 197 15.97 -12.93 5.13
CA LEU A 197 16.14 -11.59 4.57
C LEU A 197 14.95 -10.68 4.93
N ILE A 198 13.72 -11.16 4.78
CA ILE A 198 12.50 -10.44 5.16
C ILE A 198 12.55 -10.07 6.65
N SER A 199 12.97 -10.98 7.52
CA SER A 199 13.07 -10.76 8.96
C SER A 199 14.10 -9.68 9.32
N ILE A 200 15.22 -9.61 8.59
CA ILE A 200 16.24 -8.56 8.76
C ILE A 200 15.67 -7.18 8.37
N PHE A 201 14.97 -7.09 7.24
CA PHE A 201 14.38 -5.82 6.79
C PHE A 201 13.23 -5.34 7.69
N ILE A 202 12.62 -6.23 8.47
CA ILE A 202 11.47 -5.96 9.34
C ILE A 202 11.90 -5.73 10.81
N GLN A 203 13.19 -5.69 11.11
CA GLN A 203 13.68 -5.33 12.45
C GLN A 203 13.16 -3.96 12.90
N ASN A 204 12.92 -3.79 14.20
CA ASN A 204 12.37 -2.56 14.78
C ASN A 204 13.20 -1.30 14.45
N ASP A 205 14.52 -1.43 14.35
CA ASP A 205 15.41 -0.35 13.95
C ASP A 205 15.21 0.06 12.48
N ALA A 206 15.00 -0.93 11.60
CA ALA A 206 14.69 -0.69 10.20
C ALA A 206 13.30 -0.05 10.03
N LEU A 207 12.31 -0.47 10.82
CA LEU A 207 10.97 0.12 10.83
C LEU A 207 11.03 1.60 11.26
N THR A 208 11.76 1.92 12.33
CA THR A 208 11.94 3.31 12.79
C THR A 208 12.59 4.17 11.71
N ARG A 209 13.60 3.65 11.03
CA ARG A 209 14.27 4.32 9.90
C ARG A 209 13.30 4.65 8.76
N TRP A 210 12.43 3.71 8.40
CA TRP A 210 11.45 3.94 7.34
C TRP A 210 10.35 4.92 7.75
N ARG A 211 9.93 4.92 9.01
CA ARG A 211 9.00 5.93 9.54
C ARG A 211 9.63 7.34 9.47
N GLU A 212 10.90 7.47 9.83
CA GLU A 212 11.65 8.73 9.72
C GLU A 212 11.73 9.21 8.27
N PHE A 213 12.08 8.30 7.34
CA PHE A 213 12.09 8.58 5.91
C PHE A 213 10.74 9.08 5.41
N VAL A 214 9.64 8.44 5.83
CA VAL A 214 8.27 8.85 5.44
C VAL A 214 7.98 10.27 5.92
N ARG A 215 8.32 10.59 7.18
CA ARG A 215 8.12 11.93 7.75
C ARG A 215 8.90 12.98 6.97
N GLU A 216 10.20 12.76 6.76
CA GLU A 216 11.07 13.71 6.06
C GLU A 216 10.58 13.93 4.63
N ARG A 217 10.27 12.84 3.91
CA ARG A 217 9.81 12.93 2.53
C ARG A 217 8.45 13.61 2.41
N MET A 218 7.52 13.37 3.33
CA MET A 218 6.23 14.07 3.37
C MET A 218 6.39 15.57 3.67
N ASN A 219 7.31 15.95 4.56
CA ASN A 219 7.64 17.35 4.83
C ASN A 219 8.23 18.04 3.60
N ILE A 220 9.11 17.37 2.85
CA ILE A 220 9.65 17.90 1.59
C ILE A 220 8.53 18.12 0.57
N ILE A 221 7.62 17.16 0.42
CA ILE A 221 6.48 17.31 -0.51
C ILE A 221 5.58 18.46 -0.05
N HIS A 222 5.30 18.57 1.25
CA HIS A 222 4.53 19.70 1.81
C HIS A 222 5.19 21.05 1.49
N ASN A 223 6.50 21.17 1.69
CA ASN A 223 7.23 22.41 1.42
C ASN A 223 7.26 22.77 -0.08
N CYS A 224 7.17 21.78 -0.95
CA CYS A 224 7.11 21.98 -2.40
C CYS A 224 5.71 22.44 -2.87
N VAL A 225 4.64 21.82 -2.38
CA VAL A 225 3.27 22.05 -2.88
C VAL A 225 2.48 23.06 -2.03
N GLY A 226 2.83 23.20 -0.75
CA GLY A 226 2.19 24.14 0.19
C GLY A 226 0.74 23.79 0.57
N LEU A 227 0.32 22.55 0.35
CA LEU A 227 -1.06 22.12 0.61
C LEU A 227 -1.21 21.51 2.00
N GLY A 228 -2.16 22.02 2.78
CA GLY A 228 -2.51 21.45 4.08
C GLY A 228 -3.04 20.01 4.02
N SER A 229 -3.44 19.53 2.82
CA SER A 229 -3.77 18.12 2.63
C SER A 229 -2.57 17.19 2.83
N VAL A 230 -1.34 17.65 2.55
CA VAL A 230 -0.12 16.86 2.78
C VAL A 230 0.18 16.75 4.28
N THR A 231 -0.03 17.84 5.03
CA THR A 231 0.08 17.83 6.49
C THR A 231 -0.93 16.87 7.11
N ARG A 232 -2.21 16.95 6.72
CA ARG A 232 -3.25 16.01 7.19
C ARG A 232 -2.92 14.57 6.83
N ALA A 233 -2.37 14.33 5.64
CA ALA A 233 -1.93 13.00 5.23
C ALA A 233 -0.80 12.46 6.14
N LEU A 234 0.14 13.31 6.53
CA LEU A 234 1.17 12.94 7.51
C LEU A 234 0.55 12.64 8.88
N ASP A 235 -0.40 13.47 9.34
CA ASP A 235 -1.13 13.23 10.59
C ASP A 235 -1.86 11.87 10.59
N VAL A 236 -2.49 11.50 9.47
CA VAL A 236 -3.14 10.18 9.32
C VAL A 236 -2.12 9.05 9.48
N ILE A 237 -0.95 9.16 8.84
CA ILE A 237 0.11 8.15 8.93
C ILE A 237 0.59 8.02 10.39
N GLU A 238 0.91 9.13 11.05
CA GLU A 238 1.43 9.12 12.43
C GLU A 238 0.40 8.60 13.44
N LYS A 239 -0.87 8.98 13.30
CA LYS A 239 -1.96 8.44 14.13
C LYS A 239 -2.20 6.96 13.86
N THR A 240 -2.01 6.49 12.63
CA THR A 240 -2.07 5.05 12.32
C THR A 240 -0.97 4.29 13.06
N TRP A 241 0.26 4.82 13.07
CA TRP A 241 1.35 4.24 13.85
C TRP A 241 1.05 4.23 15.34
N PHE A 242 0.59 5.36 15.88
CA PHE A 242 0.24 5.46 17.30
C PHE A 242 -0.79 4.41 17.73
N ARG A 243 -1.90 4.28 16.97
CA ARG A 243 -2.95 3.28 17.29
C ARG A 243 -2.42 1.85 17.18
N ALA A 244 -1.64 1.54 16.15
CA ALA A 244 -1.07 0.21 15.97
C ALA A 244 -0.08 -0.15 17.08
N ASP A 245 0.77 0.81 17.49
CA ASP A 245 1.75 0.58 18.54
C ASP A 245 1.04 0.38 19.90
N VAL A 246 0.00 1.18 20.22
CA VAL A 246 -0.81 1.00 21.43
C VAL A 246 -1.49 -0.37 21.47
N GLN A 247 -2.03 -0.84 20.33
CA GLN A 247 -2.65 -2.18 20.23
C GLN A 247 -1.65 -3.30 20.56
N VAL A 248 -0.40 -3.16 20.13
CA VAL A 248 0.68 -4.09 20.48
C VAL A 248 1.01 -4.03 21.98
N PHE A 249 1.12 -2.83 22.57
CA PHE A 249 1.42 -2.68 24.00
C PHE A 249 0.30 -3.19 24.92
N ALA A 250 -0.96 -3.08 24.49
CA ALA A 250 -2.11 -3.52 25.26
C ALA A 250 -2.25 -5.05 25.34
N ASN A 251 -1.46 -5.82 24.59
CA ASN A 251 -1.52 -7.29 24.51
C ASN A 251 -2.96 -7.81 24.30
N GLU A 252 -3.77 -7.12 23.49
CA GLU A 252 -5.14 -7.58 23.25
C GLU A 252 -5.10 -8.93 22.49
N PRO A 253 -5.55 -10.04 23.12
CA PRO A 253 -5.40 -11.37 22.54
C PRO A 253 -6.27 -11.56 21.28
N ASP A 254 -7.36 -10.79 21.15
CA ASP A 254 -8.26 -10.81 19.99
C ASP A 254 -7.73 -9.97 18.81
N SER A 255 -6.67 -9.17 19.00
CA SER A 255 -6.15 -8.27 17.97
C SER A 255 -4.90 -8.78 17.25
N VAL A 256 -4.51 -10.03 17.51
CA VAL A 256 -3.32 -10.66 16.93
C VAL A 256 -3.56 -10.87 15.43
N GLY A 257 -3.22 -9.87 14.63
CA GLY A 257 -3.23 -9.96 13.16
C GLY A 257 -3.90 -8.80 12.44
N GLU A 258 -4.77 -8.03 13.10
CA GLU A 258 -5.52 -6.96 12.43
C GLU A 258 -4.63 -5.72 12.20
N PHE A 259 -4.54 -5.24 10.96
CA PHE A 259 -3.83 -3.99 10.65
C PHE A 259 -4.76 -2.81 10.91
N VAL A 260 -4.24 -1.75 11.54
CA VAL A 260 -4.97 -0.48 11.59
C VAL A 260 -5.00 0.11 10.19
N HIS A 261 -6.19 0.23 9.58
CA HIS A 261 -6.32 0.79 8.25
C HIS A 261 -6.33 2.33 8.30
N TRP A 262 -5.54 2.96 7.42
CA TRP A 262 -5.36 4.42 7.43
C TRP A 262 -6.66 5.17 7.12
N THR A 263 -7.54 4.59 6.29
CA THR A 263 -8.84 5.19 5.98
C THR A 263 -9.77 5.24 7.17
N ASP A 264 -9.71 4.26 8.07
CA ASP A 264 -10.53 4.24 9.28
C ASP A 264 -10.01 5.28 10.28
N VAL A 265 -8.68 5.36 10.46
CA VAL A 265 -8.04 6.42 11.27
C VAL A 265 -8.43 7.81 10.77
N MET A 266 -8.37 8.02 9.46
CA MET A 266 -8.71 9.28 8.82
C MET A 266 -10.16 9.68 9.05
N ALA A 267 -11.11 8.75 8.91
CA ALA A 267 -12.52 9.00 9.16
C ALA A 267 -12.80 9.29 10.66
N ASP A 268 -12.19 8.51 11.56
CA ASP A 268 -12.38 8.66 13.00
C ASP A 268 -11.82 10.00 13.51
N GLU A 269 -10.68 10.43 12.97
CA GLU A 269 -9.96 11.64 13.36
C GLU A 269 -10.41 12.89 12.59
N ARG A 270 -11.36 12.76 11.65
CA ARG A 270 -11.85 13.84 10.77
C ARG A 270 -10.75 14.52 9.96
N LEU A 271 -9.84 13.71 9.43
CA LEU A 271 -8.67 14.13 8.66
C LEU A 271 -8.88 13.91 7.15
N GLU A 272 -10.13 13.85 6.68
CA GLU A 272 -10.43 13.61 5.27
C GLU A 272 -9.84 14.70 4.37
N THR A 273 -9.35 14.27 3.21
CA THR A 273 -8.72 15.11 2.19
C THR A 273 -9.11 14.64 0.79
N ILE A 274 -8.49 15.23 -0.24
CA ILE A 274 -8.62 14.76 -1.61
C ILE A 274 -8.04 13.35 -1.82
N PHE A 275 -7.17 12.87 -0.91
CA PHE A 275 -6.56 11.54 -0.99
C PHE A 275 -7.47 10.44 -0.46
N GLY A 276 -8.49 10.82 0.32
CA GLY A 276 -9.48 9.96 0.90
C GLY A 276 -10.18 10.65 2.05
#